data_AF-A0A2W4LS36-F1
#
_entry.id   AF-A0A2W4LS36-F1
#
_cell.length_a   1.000
_cell.length_b   1.000
_cell.length_c   1.000
_cell.angle_alpha   90.00
_cell.angle_beta   90.00
_cell.angle_gamma   90.00
#
_symmetry.space_group_name_H-M   'P 1'
#
loop_
_entity.id
_entity.type
_entity.pdbx_description
1 polymer ?
#
loop_
_entity_poly.entity_id
_entity_poly.type
_entity_poly.pdbx_seq_one_letter_code
_entity_poly.pdbx_strand_id
1 'polypeptide(L)'
;MAAVLLICYALIRYIRSRALYRVFAAVLIAVLVTSPIVGGEPARAFAREQQEKLQAQQQREQQSEMMRTLDGLRAETAAQQPGGPEALQSIRADDGRDLDRDGLSDVQERFIGTNPLVADAQLFQQQLSPQSTEDSDGDGLTDYEESLLGTSSSTADEDGDGVPDGRDTDGDGISDYDEVVGFLHNGVRYYTDPLRADTNEDTIDDGREWQRDTDGDGVPDIVDLDNDGDGVPDRLDLSPFQKQATVFSQSSPLALTIDNLTPGTLSYVEFQLRPTDPKHLWYAFSVFDWPRDDSGQVQDVDGRTFADVQPDVARPADADGDVKFVPMLEIQMPGSASNLPLANPHVTLPLAEATSQEARTSYGGPSGITGQVTLTQQGGNLQIIAGVDKPYQKFYDLLEGPCELPVRRLTSTVVVNTDGIGSFAGHSLAALADGNHSIAVWLPGAPPPDATARFACATIPPLPIEGQQMVDTELYGNYAISVRQQSASSRVAYVPLQLVADDKSGEQVAFYGKMLYQPNAAGWGAPHQV
;
A
#
# COMPACT_ATOMS: atom_id res chain seq x y z
N MET A 1 32.40 -45.29 29.45
CA MET A 1 32.05 -46.58 28.83
C MET A 1 32.19 -47.80 29.75
N ALA A 2 33.21 -47.92 30.61
CA ALA A 2 33.37 -49.07 31.51
C ALA A 2 32.24 -49.26 32.55
N ALA A 3 31.63 -48.17 33.04
CA ALA A 3 30.53 -48.24 34.01
C ALA A 3 29.22 -48.80 33.42
N VAL A 4 28.93 -48.48 32.15
CA VAL A 4 27.71 -48.95 31.47
C VAL A 4 27.79 -50.46 31.20
N LEU A 5 28.97 -50.96 30.81
CA LEU A 5 29.19 -52.40 30.60
C LEU A 5 29.08 -53.22 31.89
N LEU A 6 29.52 -52.68 33.03
CA LEU A 6 29.35 -53.32 34.34
C LEU A 6 27.88 -53.41 34.78
N ILE A 7 27.09 -52.37 34.48
CA ILE A 7 25.65 -52.35 34.77
C ILE A 7 24.90 -53.35 33.87
N CYS A 8 25.22 -53.40 32.58
CA CYS A 8 24.65 -54.40 31.66
C CYS A 8 25.03 -55.84 32.06
N TYR A 9 26.27 -56.08 32.50
CA TYR A 9 26.70 -57.40 32.98
C TYR A 9 25.97 -57.80 34.28
N ALA A 10 25.77 -56.88 35.21
CA ALA A 10 25.02 -57.13 36.44
C ALA A 10 23.53 -57.43 36.16
N LEU A 11 22.92 -56.72 35.20
CA LEU A 11 21.54 -56.94 34.75
C LEU A 11 21.34 -58.33 34.14
N ILE A 12 22.26 -58.77 33.27
CA ILE A 12 22.19 -60.10 32.66
C ILE A 12 22.37 -61.21 33.70
N ARG A 13 23.27 -61.02 34.68
CA ARG A 13 23.57 -62.05 35.68
C ARG A 13 22.49 -62.22 36.77
N TYR A 14 21.71 -61.17 37.05
CA TYR A 14 20.73 -61.16 38.16
C TYR A 14 19.28 -60.96 37.72
N ILE A 15 18.96 -61.18 36.44
CA ILE A 15 17.62 -61.00 35.84
C ILE A 15 16.50 -61.82 36.52
N ARG A 16 16.84 -62.86 37.31
CA ARG A 16 15.88 -63.67 38.07
C ARG A 16 15.70 -63.27 39.54
N SER A 17 16.40 -62.24 40.02
CA SER A 17 16.28 -61.76 41.41
C SER A 17 15.05 -60.87 41.59
N ARG A 18 14.06 -61.37 42.35
CA ARG A 18 12.84 -60.61 42.68
C ARG A 18 13.12 -59.33 43.47
N ALA A 19 14.25 -59.24 44.19
CA ALA A 19 14.63 -58.04 44.93
C ALA A 19 15.12 -56.91 44.00
N LEU A 20 15.89 -57.26 42.96
CA LEU A 20 16.41 -56.31 41.99
C LEU A 20 15.30 -55.74 41.09
N TYR A 21 14.33 -56.58 40.71
CA TYR A 21 13.15 -56.14 39.98
C TYR A 21 12.31 -55.12 40.77
N ARG A 22 12.17 -55.29 42.09
CA ARG A 22 11.45 -54.33 42.95
C ARG A 22 12.16 -52.99 43.02
N VAL A 23 13.49 -52.99 43.14
CA VAL A 23 14.28 -51.74 43.14
C VAL A 23 14.19 -51.05 41.78
N PHE A 24 14.30 -51.80 40.68
CA PHE A 24 14.21 -51.24 39.34
C PHE A 24 12.81 -50.70 39.02
N ALA A 25 11.76 -51.43 39.40
CA ALA A 25 10.38 -50.97 39.26
C ALA A 25 10.12 -49.72 40.12
N ALA A 26 10.65 -49.65 41.34
CA ALA A 26 10.53 -48.46 42.19
C ALA A 26 11.27 -47.26 41.59
N VAL A 27 12.46 -47.45 41.01
CA VAL A 27 13.21 -46.38 40.32
C VAL A 27 12.50 -45.96 39.04
N LEU A 28 11.95 -46.90 38.26
CA LEU A 28 11.21 -46.59 37.03
C LEU A 28 9.90 -45.85 37.34
N ILE A 29 9.16 -46.27 38.37
CA ILE A 29 7.96 -45.58 38.85
C ILE A 29 8.33 -44.21 39.41
N ALA A 30 9.43 -44.08 40.16
CA ALA A 30 9.91 -42.78 40.63
C ALA A 30 10.25 -41.87 39.45
N VAL A 31 10.98 -42.34 38.44
CA VAL A 31 11.30 -41.57 37.22
C VAL A 31 10.03 -41.19 36.45
N LEU A 32 9.09 -42.11 36.25
CA LEU A 32 7.82 -41.85 35.55
C LEU A 32 6.89 -40.91 36.33
N VAL A 33 6.90 -40.96 37.66
CA VAL A 33 6.11 -40.05 38.52
C VAL A 33 6.78 -38.68 38.65
N THR A 34 8.11 -38.59 38.55
CA THR A 34 8.85 -37.31 38.56
C THR A 34 9.02 -36.67 37.19
N SER A 35 8.71 -37.36 36.09
CA SER A 35 8.84 -36.83 34.72
C SER A 35 7.49 -36.44 34.10
N PRO A 36 6.87 -35.36 34.60
CA PRO A 36 6.18 -34.45 33.69
C PRO A 36 6.55 -32.99 33.93
N ILE A 37 7.85 -32.62 34.01
CA ILE A 37 8.26 -31.20 34.11
C ILE A 37 9.49 -30.86 33.24
N VAL A 38 9.78 -31.62 32.17
CA VAL A 38 10.78 -31.19 31.18
C VAL A 38 10.24 -31.40 29.77
N GLY A 39 9.28 -30.57 29.42
CA GLY A 39 8.78 -30.34 28.06
C GLY A 39 8.35 -28.88 28.03
N GLY A 40 9.19 -28.05 27.42
CA GLY A 40 9.35 -26.63 27.75
C GLY A 40 8.10 -25.77 27.63
N GLU A 41 8.06 -24.74 28.46
CA GLU A 41 7.20 -23.57 28.28
C GLU A 41 7.08 -23.10 26.82
N PRO A 42 8.13 -23.09 25.97
CA PRO A 42 7.97 -22.76 24.56
C PRO A 42 7.04 -23.70 23.78
N ALA A 43 6.94 -24.99 24.10
CA ALA A 43 6.06 -25.91 23.40
C ALA A 43 4.58 -25.73 23.81
N ARG A 44 4.33 -25.38 25.08
CA ARG A 44 2.98 -25.05 25.56
C ARG A 44 2.55 -23.65 25.15
N ALA A 45 3.48 -22.69 25.10
CA ALA A 45 3.25 -21.36 24.55
C ALA A 45 2.95 -21.45 23.05
N PHE A 46 3.74 -22.19 22.29
CA PHE A 46 3.48 -22.45 20.87
C PHE A 46 2.13 -23.16 20.65
N ALA A 47 1.80 -24.18 21.45
CA ALA A 47 0.51 -24.86 21.32
C ALA A 47 -0.69 -23.93 21.66
N ARG A 48 -0.55 -23.04 22.65
CA ARG A 48 -1.56 -22.02 22.96
C ARG A 48 -1.66 -20.99 21.85
N GLU A 49 -0.54 -20.51 21.33
CA GLU A 49 -0.50 -19.57 20.20
C GLU A 49 -1.13 -20.17 18.93
N GLN A 50 -0.90 -21.46 18.66
CA GLN A 50 -1.55 -22.16 17.56
C GLN A 50 -3.06 -22.32 17.81
N GLN A 51 -3.50 -22.62 19.03
CA GLN A 51 -4.93 -22.68 19.38
C GLN A 51 -5.61 -21.31 19.30
N GLU A 52 -4.96 -20.26 19.79
CA GLU A 52 -5.46 -18.88 19.72
C GLU A 52 -5.53 -18.40 18.27
N LYS A 53 -4.54 -18.74 17.42
CA LYS A 53 -4.60 -18.46 15.98
C LYS A 53 -5.76 -19.19 15.30
N LEU A 54 -5.99 -20.47 15.63
CA LEU A 54 -7.12 -21.22 15.08
C LEU A 54 -8.47 -20.64 15.53
N GLN A 55 -8.58 -20.25 16.80
CA GLN A 55 -9.80 -19.62 17.33
C GLN A 55 -10.04 -18.25 16.73
N ALA A 56 -8.99 -17.44 16.54
CA ALA A 56 -9.10 -16.14 15.88
C ALA A 56 -9.44 -16.28 14.38
N GLN A 57 -8.96 -17.34 13.72
CA GLN A 57 -9.34 -17.65 12.34
C GLN A 57 -10.82 -18.06 12.25
N GLN A 58 -11.27 -18.96 13.13
CA GLN A 58 -12.68 -19.34 13.21
C GLN A 58 -13.59 -18.17 13.56
N GLN A 59 -13.16 -17.27 14.46
CA GLN A 59 -13.92 -16.07 14.77
C GLN A 59 -14.02 -15.13 13.57
N ARG A 60 -12.94 -14.96 12.78
CA ARG A 60 -12.98 -14.16 11.56
C ARG A 60 -13.88 -14.78 10.49
N GLU A 61 -13.78 -16.09 10.27
CA GLU A 61 -14.67 -16.82 9.34
C GLU A 61 -16.14 -16.70 9.77
N GLN A 62 -16.43 -16.81 11.08
CA GLN A 62 -17.77 -16.58 11.59
C GLN A 62 -18.21 -15.12 11.50
N GLN A 63 -17.29 -14.17 11.64
CA GLN A 63 -17.59 -12.75 11.55
C GLN A 63 -17.83 -12.34 10.10
N SER A 64 -17.07 -12.86 9.14
CA SER A 64 -17.32 -12.68 7.70
C SER A 64 -18.62 -13.35 7.28
N GLU A 65 -18.90 -14.57 7.75
CA GLU A 65 -20.17 -15.27 7.48
C GLU A 65 -21.36 -14.51 8.09
N MET A 66 -21.20 -13.96 9.29
CA MET A 66 -22.22 -13.11 9.94
C MET A 66 -22.35 -11.76 9.24
N MET A 67 -21.28 -11.18 8.69
CA MET A 67 -21.32 -9.97 7.87
C MET A 67 -22.10 -10.23 6.59
N ARG A 68 -21.76 -11.29 5.83
CA ARG A 68 -22.52 -11.74 4.64
C ARG A 68 -23.99 -12.01 4.96
N THR A 69 -24.27 -12.60 6.12
CA THR A 69 -25.66 -12.81 6.57
C THR A 69 -26.34 -11.47 6.88
N LEU A 70 -25.64 -10.51 7.46
CA LEU A 70 -26.16 -9.17 7.75
C LEU A 70 -26.38 -8.37 6.46
N ASP A 71 -25.50 -8.49 5.47
CA ASP A 71 -25.63 -7.85 4.16
C ASP A 71 -26.78 -8.49 3.36
N GLY A 72 -26.96 -9.81 3.44
CA GLY A 72 -28.18 -10.47 2.94
C GLY A 72 -29.46 -10.01 3.67
N LEU A 73 -29.40 -9.72 4.98
CA LEU A 73 -30.51 -9.13 5.72
C LEU A 73 -30.74 -7.64 5.39
N ARG A 74 -29.68 -6.91 5.00
CA ARG A 74 -29.78 -5.55 4.45
C ARG A 74 -30.50 -5.57 3.10
N ALA A 75 -30.22 -6.54 2.24
CA ALA A 75 -30.99 -6.78 1.03
C ALA A 75 -32.49 -7.05 1.32
N GLU A 76 -32.81 -7.83 2.35
CA GLU A 76 -34.20 -8.02 2.81
C GLU A 76 -34.84 -6.75 3.41
N THR A 77 -34.05 -5.82 3.95
CA THR A 77 -34.57 -4.54 4.48
C THR A 77 -34.62 -3.43 3.43
N ALA A 78 -33.83 -3.51 2.36
CA ALA A 78 -33.98 -2.70 1.16
C ALA A 78 -35.34 -2.94 0.47
N ALA A 79 -35.96 -4.10 0.67
CA ALA A 79 -37.34 -4.36 0.25
C ALA A 79 -38.40 -3.47 0.96
N GLN A 80 -38.02 -2.63 1.93
CA GLN A 80 -38.87 -1.61 2.55
C GLN A 80 -38.67 -0.20 1.95
N GLN A 81 -37.82 -0.06 0.93
CA GLN A 81 -37.67 1.18 0.14
C GLN A 81 -39.01 1.54 -0.55
N PRO A 82 -39.32 2.84 -0.74
CA PRO A 82 -40.52 3.30 -1.44
C PRO A 82 -40.68 2.76 -2.88
N GLY A 83 -39.64 2.14 -3.46
CA GLY A 83 -39.58 1.63 -4.83
C GLY A 83 -39.74 0.11 -5.02
N GLY A 84 -40.04 -0.70 -4.00
CA GLY A 84 -40.03 -2.17 -4.13
C GLY A 84 -41.23 -2.81 -4.87
N PRO A 85 -41.22 -4.12 -5.14
CA PRO A 85 -42.32 -4.81 -5.83
C PRO A 85 -43.62 -4.85 -5.00
N GLU A 86 -43.53 -4.79 -3.68
CA GLU A 86 -44.70 -4.66 -2.80
C GLU A 86 -45.33 -3.27 -2.92
N ALA A 87 -44.50 -2.24 -3.08
CA ALA A 87 -44.95 -0.88 -3.34
C ALA A 87 -45.67 -0.84 -4.70
N LEU A 88 -45.02 -1.33 -5.76
CA LEU A 88 -45.61 -1.44 -7.09
C LEU A 88 -46.91 -2.24 -7.09
N GLN A 89 -46.96 -3.37 -6.38
CA GLN A 89 -48.18 -4.18 -6.27
C GLN A 89 -49.31 -3.42 -5.55
N SER A 90 -48.98 -2.63 -4.52
CA SER A 90 -49.99 -1.84 -3.81
C SER A 90 -50.52 -0.69 -4.67
N ILE A 91 -49.66 -0.06 -5.48
CA ILE A 91 -50.04 0.97 -6.46
C ILE A 91 -50.96 0.36 -7.53
N ARG A 92 -50.59 -0.79 -8.09
CA ARG A 92 -51.38 -1.54 -9.08
C ARG A 92 -52.73 -2.03 -8.56
N ALA A 93 -52.84 -2.20 -7.24
CA ALA A 93 -54.07 -2.63 -6.58
C ALA A 93 -55.00 -1.46 -6.20
N ASP A 94 -54.63 -0.22 -6.52
CA ASP A 94 -55.44 0.94 -6.24
C ASP A 94 -56.78 0.88 -7.00
N ASP A 95 -57.87 0.77 -6.23
CA ASP A 95 -59.24 0.69 -6.73
C ASP A 95 -59.91 2.07 -6.82
N GLY A 96 -59.16 3.15 -6.56
CA GLY A 96 -59.63 4.53 -6.54
C GLY A 96 -60.49 4.86 -5.32
N ARG A 97 -60.40 4.06 -4.25
CA ARG A 97 -61.08 4.34 -2.99
C ARG A 97 -60.48 5.57 -2.34
N ASP A 98 -61.34 6.53 -2.03
CA ASP A 98 -61.02 7.81 -1.40
C ASP A 98 -61.96 7.98 -0.19
N LEU A 99 -61.44 7.74 1.02
CA LEU A 99 -62.23 7.60 2.23
C LEU A 99 -62.69 8.95 2.80
N ASP A 100 -61.89 10.01 2.68
CA ASP A 100 -62.18 11.34 3.21
C ASP A 100 -62.68 12.35 2.17
N ARG A 101 -62.62 11.96 0.89
CA ARG A 101 -63.16 12.67 -0.29
C ARG A 101 -62.43 13.94 -0.63
N ASP A 102 -61.12 13.96 -0.45
CA ASP A 102 -60.29 15.10 -0.79
C ASP A 102 -59.69 15.05 -2.20
N GLY A 103 -59.88 13.92 -2.90
CA GLY A 103 -59.51 13.73 -4.29
C GLY A 103 -58.25 12.87 -4.51
N LEU A 104 -57.61 12.38 -3.45
CA LEU A 104 -56.60 11.33 -3.52
C LEU A 104 -57.18 9.99 -3.09
N SER A 105 -56.72 8.89 -3.68
CA SER A 105 -57.05 7.55 -3.19
C SER A 105 -56.27 7.22 -1.91
N ASP A 106 -56.81 6.33 -1.08
CA ASP A 106 -56.18 5.82 0.13
C ASP A 106 -54.74 5.29 -0.16
N VAL A 107 -54.49 4.80 -1.39
CA VAL A 107 -53.16 4.35 -1.85
C VAL A 107 -52.28 5.55 -2.20
N GLN A 108 -52.75 6.51 -3.01
CA GLN A 108 -51.99 7.72 -3.34
C GLN A 108 -51.52 8.45 -2.08
N GLU A 109 -52.40 8.58 -1.09
CA GLU A 109 -52.09 9.28 0.15
C GLU A 109 -50.97 8.60 0.95
N ARG A 110 -50.92 7.25 0.92
CA ARG A 110 -49.83 6.49 1.57
C ARG A 110 -48.47 6.81 0.97
N PHE A 111 -48.39 6.95 -0.35
CA PHE A 111 -47.12 7.21 -1.07
C PHE A 111 -46.73 8.69 -1.04
N ILE A 112 -47.72 9.59 -1.11
CA ILE A 112 -47.51 11.04 -1.07
C ILE A 112 -47.29 11.54 0.37
N GLY A 113 -47.67 10.75 1.38
CA GLY A 113 -47.50 11.07 2.80
C GLY A 113 -48.62 11.94 3.40
N THR A 114 -49.81 11.95 2.77
CA THR A 114 -51.05 12.54 3.29
C THR A 114 -51.86 11.52 4.10
N ASN A 115 -52.99 11.91 4.69
CA ASN A 115 -53.71 11.08 5.65
C ASN A 115 -55.08 10.61 5.12
N PRO A 116 -55.29 9.29 4.90
CA PRO A 116 -56.54 8.71 4.36
C PRO A 116 -57.83 8.91 5.16
N LEU A 117 -57.77 9.64 6.26
CA LEU A 117 -58.90 9.91 7.14
C LEU A 117 -59.17 11.41 7.31
N VAL A 118 -58.34 12.27 6.74
CA VAL A 118 -58.33 13.71 6.97
C VAL A 118 -58.07 14.43 5.67
N ALA A 119 -59.11 15.07 5.13
CA ALA A 119 -59.05 15.79 3.87
C ALA A 119 -57.97 16.90 3.85
N ASP A 120 -56.75 16.54 3.43
CA ASP A 120 -55.53 17.33 3.52
C ASP A 120 -54.70 17.34 2.22
N ALA A 121 -55.25 16.81 1.11
CA ALA A 121 -54.71 16.82 -0.27
C ALA A 121 -54.50 18.22 -0.90
N GLN A 122 -54.42 19.30 -0.12
CA GLN A 122 -54.30 20.68 -0.61
C GLN A 122 -53.02 20.99 -1.40
N LEU A 123 -52.12 20.01 -1.59
CA LEU A 123 -50.79 20.19 -2.20
C LEU A 123 -50.54 19.35 -3.46
N PHE A 124 -51.45 18.46 -3.89
CA PHE A 124 -51.21 17.62 -5.06
C PHE A 124 -51.98 18.13 -6.29
N GLN A 125 -51.27 18.71 -7.27
CA GLN A 125 -51.88 19.32 -8.47
C GLN A 125 -51.94 18.37 -9.68
N GLN A 126 -51.30 17.21 -9.60
CA GLN A 126 -51.25 16.26 -10.71
C GLN A 126 -52.47 15.35 -10.64
N GLN A 127 -53.28 15.38 -11.70
CA GLN A 127 -54.51 14.59 -11.77
C GLN A 127 -54.15 13.17 -12.19
N LEU A 128 -53.60 12.42 -11.25
CA LEU A 128 -53.18 11.04 -11.42
C LEU A 128 -54.40 10.10 -11.37
N SER A 129 -54.59 9.32 -12.42
CA SER A 129 -55.66 8.33 -12.46
C SER A 129 -55.10 6.93 -12.16
N PRO A 130 -55.59 6.24 -11.11
CA PRO A 130 -55.17 4.87 -10.80
C PRO A 130 -55.42 3.84 -11.90
N GLN A 131 -56.23 4.19 -12.90
CA GLN A 131 -56.54 3.33 -14.05
C GLN A 131 -55.77 3.73 -15.31
N SER A 132 -54.84 4.67 -15.21
CA SER A 132 -53.99 5.04 -16.34
C SER A 132 -53.17 3.82 -16.78
N THR A 133 -53.03 3.67 -18.08
CA THR A 133 -52.11 2.70 -18.71
C THR A 133 -51.15 3.42 -19.65
N GLU A 134 -51.00 4.74 -19.47
CA GLU A 134 -50.01 5.55 -20.17
C GLU A 134 -48.64 5.22 -19.58
N ASP A 135 -47.67 5.00 -20.45
CA ASP A 135 -46.28 4.61 -20.18
C ASP A 135 -45.48 5.39 -21.23
N SER A 136 -45.11 6.61 -20.83
CA SER A 136 -44.65 7.64 -21.76
C SER A 136 -43.27 7.35 -22.33
N ASP A 137 -42.34 6.85 -21.53
CA ASP A 137 -40.97 6.49 -21.92
C ASP A 137 -40.77 5.02 -22.30
N GLY A 138 -41.75 4.16 -22.01
CA GLY A 138 -41.76 2.77 -22.47
C GLY A 138 -40.88 1.84 -21.65
N ASP A 139 -40.65 2.14 -20.36
CA ASP A 139 -39.86 1.30 -19.46
C ASP A 139 -40.66 0.11 -18.89
N GLY A 140 -42.00 0.21 -18.88
CA GLY A 140 -42.93 -0.80 -18.36
C GLY A 140 -43.58 -0.44 -17.01
N LEU A 141 -43.24 0.70 -16.44
CA LEU A 141 -44.01 1.41 -15.43
C LEU A 141 -44.97 2.38 -16.14
N THR A 142 -46.15 2.59 -15.56
CA THR A 142 -47.06 3.64 -16.07
C THR A 142 -46.70 4.99 -15.47
N ASP A 143 -47.02 6.10 -16.15
CA ASP A 143 -46.87 7.47 -15.61
C ASP A 143 -47.51 7.64 -14.21
N TYR A 144 -48.54 6.84 -13.92
CA TYR A 144 -49.17 6.77 -12.60
C TYR A 144 -48.28 6.08 -11.55
N GLU A 145 -47.69 4.94 -11.91
CA GLU A 145 -46.76 4.17 -11.08
C GLU A 145 -45.52 5.01 -10.80
N GLU A 146 -44.92 5.59 -11.84
CA GLU A 146 -43.70 6.39 -11.72
C GLU A 146 -43.89 7.61 -10.82
N SER A 147 -45.00 8.33 -10.98
CA SER A 147 -45.28 9.50 -10.13
C SER A 147 -45.41 9.16 -8.64
N LEU A 148 -45.73 7.92 -8.28
CA LEU A 148 -45.81 7.47 -6.88
C LEU A 148 -44.52 6.81 -6.38
N LEU A 149 -43.75 6.18 -7.27
CA LEU A 149 -42.42 5.63 -6.97
C LEU A 149 -41.35 6.73 -6.91
N GLY A 150 -41.61 7.88 -7.52
CA GLY A 150 -40.69 9.02 -7.61
C GLY A 150 -39.80 9.02 -8.85
N THR A 151 -39.97 8.03 -9.73
CA THR A 151 -39.30 7.93 -11.01
C THR A 151 -39.91 8.86 -12.06
N SER A 152 -39.28 9.00 -13.21
CA SER A 152 -39.56 10.05 -14.17
C SER A 152 -40.17 9.54 -15.47
N SER A 153 -41.43 9.88 -15.77
CA SER A 153 -42.11 9.49 -17.03
C SER A 153 -41.66 10.28 -18.30
N SER A 154 -40.43 10.79 -18.29
CA SER A 154 -39.94 11.78 -19.26
C SER A 154 -39.49 11.12 -20.55
N THR A 155 -40.04 11.58 -21.68
CA THR A 155 -39.56 11.16 -23.01
C THR A 155 -38.35 11.97 -23.51
N ALA A 156 -37.71 12.76 -22.65
CA ALA A 156 -36.47 13.47 -22.98
C ALA A 156 -35.33 12.46 -23.17
N ASP A 157 -34.35 12.81 -23.99
CA ASP A 157 -33.15 12.02 -24.29
C ASP A 157 -32.03 13.05 -24.34
N GLU A 158 -31.52 13.42 -23.15
CA GLU A 158 -30.59 14.54 -22.99
C GLU A 158 -29.19 14.23 -23.54
N ASP A 159 -28.78 12.96 -23.49
CA ASP A 159 -27.46 12.52 -23.94
C ASP A 159 -27.43 11.99 -25.40
N GLY A 160 -28.60 11.76 -25.99
CA GLY A 160 -28.79 11.41 -27.39
C GLY A 160 -28.43 9.96 -27.73
N ASP A 161 -28.45 9.05 -26.74
CA ASP A 161 -28.16 7.63 -26.95
C ASP A 161 -29.34 6.85 -27.57
N GLY A 162 -30.52 7.47 -27.62
CA GLY A 162 -31.75 6.91 -28.18
C GLY A 162 -32.63 6.18 -27.17
N VAL A 163 -32.32 6.27 -25.88
CA VAL A 163 -33.11 5.82 -24.73
C VAL A 163 -33.63 7.05 -23.99
N PRO A 164 -34.93 7.15 -23.66
CA PRO A 164 -35.41 8.27 -22.86
C PRO A 164 -34.79 8.26 -21.46
N ASP A 165 -34.40 9.43 -20.94
CA ASP A 165 -33.89 9.61 -19.58
C ASP A 165 -34.91 9.17 -18.52
N GLY A 166 -36.21 9.17 -18.86
CA GLY A 166 -37.25 8.69 -17.97
C GLY A 166 -37.26 7.17 -17.76
N ARG A 167 -36.65 6.45 -18.70
CA ARG A 167 -36.58 4.98 -18.63
C ARG A 167 -35.63 4.49 -17.54
N ASP A 168 -34.69 5.34 -17.13
CA ASP A 168 -33.60 5.08 -16.19
C ASP A 168 -33.33 6.39 -15.46
N THR A 169 -34.05 6.59 -14.35
CA THR A 169 -34.16 7.88 -13.67
C THR A 169 -32.82 8.34 -13.08
N ASP A 170 -31.95 7.41 -12.68
CA ASP A 170 -30.65 7.71 -12.08
C ASP A 170 -29.46 7.55 -13.03
N GLY A 171 -29.68 6.95 -14.20
CA GLY A 171 -28.74 6.90 -15.32
C GLY A 171 -27.65 5.84 -15.18
N ASP A 172 -27.89 4.75 -14.43
CA ASP A 172 -26.90 3.70 -14.21
C ASP A 172 -26.86 2.60 -15.31
N GLY A 173 -27.86 2.60 -16.19
CA GLY A 173 -28.04 1.64 -17.28
C GLY A 173 -29.04 0.50 -17.02
N ILE A 174 -29.73 0.49 -15.88
CA ILE A 174 -30.87 -0.38 -15.57
C ILE A 174 -32.15 0.46 -15.69
N SER A 175 -33.22 -0.10 -16.26
CA SER A 175 -34.48 0.65 -16.31
C SER A 175 -35.21 0.59 -14.97
N ASP A 176 -35.90 1.67 -14.60
CA ASP A 176 -36.65 1.79 -13.35
C ASP A 176 -37.58 0.58 -13.10
N TYR A 177 -38.30 0.12 -14.14
CA TYR A 177 -39.09 -1.11 -14.06
C TYR A 177 -38.28 -2.34 -13.58
N ASP A 178 -37.11 -2.58 -14.15
CA ASP A 178 -36.28 -3.76 -13.89
C ASP A 178 -35.73 -3.74 -12.46
N GLU A 179 -35.39 -2.57 -11.94
CA GLU A 179 -34.94 -2.35 -10.57
C GLU A 179 -36.04 -2.64 -9.54
N VAL A 180 -37.22 -2.06 -9.78
CA VAL A 180 -38.42 -2.21 -8.94
C VAL A 180 -38.87 -3.68 -8.88
N VAL A 181 -38.88 -4.39 -10.02
CA VAL A 181 -39.28 -5.81 -10.04
C VAL A 181 -38.15 -6.75 -9.61
N GLY A 182 -36.90 -6.32 -9.78
CA GLY A 182 -35.71 -7.05 -9.42
C GLY A 182 -35.46 -8.32 -10.22
N PHE A 183 -34.34 -8.99 -9.91
CA PHE A 183 -33.93 -10.23 -10.55
C PHE A 183 -33.81 -11.39 -9.55
N LEU A 184 -33.83 -12.63 -10.06
CA LEU A 184 -33.62 -13.83 -9.25
C LEU A 184 -32.17 -14.29 -9.34
N HIS A 185 -31.54 -14.48 -8.19
CA HIS A 185 -30.23 -15.12 -8.06
C HIS A 185 -30.27 -16.17 -6.96
N ASN A 186 -29.85 -17.40 -7.25
CA ASN A 186 -29.90 -18.55 -6.32
C ASN A 186 -31.25 -18.78 -5.61
N GLY A 187 -32.35 -18.39 -6.26
CA GLY A 187 -33.71 -18.52 -5.72
C GLY A 187 -34.14 -17.41 -4.76
N VAL A 188 -33.27 -16.44 -4.51
CA VAL A 188 -33.53 -15.18 -3.80
C VAL A 188 -33.76 -14.08 -4.83
N ARG A 189 -34.65 -13.13 -4.54
CA ARG A 189 -34.92 -11.99 -5.40
C ARG A 189 -34.22 -10.76 -4.84
N TYR A 190 -33.45 -10.07 -5.68
CA TYR A 190 -32.71 -8.86 -5.37
C TYR A 190 -33.29 -7.68 -6.15
N TYR A 191 -33.20 -6.49 -5.56
CA TYR A 191 -33.76 -5.24 -6.08
C TYR A 191 -32.74 -4.13 -5.84
N THR A 192 -32.85 -3.06 -6.62
CA THR A 192 -32.10 -1.80 -6.50
C THR A 192 -33.07 -0.65 -6.28
N ASP A 193 -32.55 0.53 -5.95
CA ASP A 193 -33.34 1.74 -5.75
C ASP A 193 -33.27 2.60 -7.02
N PRO A 194 -34.36 2.72 -7.81
CA PRO A 194 -34.34 3.38 -9.13
C PRO A 194 -34.12 4.90 -9.10
N LEU A 195 -33.85 5.44 -7.91
CA LEU A 195 -33.51 6.84 -7.69
C LEU A 195 -32.04 6.99 -7.27
N ARG A 196 -31.26 5.91 -7.31
CA ARG A 196 -29.92 5.78 -6.78
C ARG A 196 -29.09 4.80 -7.60
N ALA A 197 -28.28 5.38 -8.49
CA ALA A 197 -27.33 4.65 -9.33
C ALA A 197 -26.35 3.71 -8.59
N ASP A 198 -26.16 3.87 -7.27
CA ASP A 198 -25.32 3.02 -6.41
C ASP A 198 -26.12 2.72 -5.12
N THR A 199 -26.79 1.56 -5.09
CA THR A 199 -27.69 1.14 -4.02
C THR A 199 -26.91 0.69 -2.78
N ASN A 200 -25.78 -0.01 -2.94
CA ASN A 200 -24.98 -0.57 -1.84
C ASN A 200 -23.96 0.43 -1.25
N GLU A 201 -23.81 1.61 -1.86
CA GLU A 201 -22.89 2.70 -1.50
C GLU A 201 -21.41 2.29 -1.45
N ASP A 202 -21.00 1.52 -2.45
CA ASP A 202 -19.63 1.02 -2.58
C ASP A 202 -18.82 1.69 -3.72
N THR A 203 -19.37 2.72 -4.36
CA THR A 203 -18.78 3.52 -5.45
C THR A 203 -18.85 2.89 -6.84
N ILE A 204 -19.55 1.78 -6.99
CA ILE A 204 -19.83 1.14 -8.26
C ILE A 204 -21.31 1.29 -8.56
N ASP A 205 -21.63 1.77 -9.76
CA ASP A 205 -23.03 1.91 -10.14
C ASP A 205 -23.68 0.53 -10.38
N ASP A 206 -24.93 0.38 -9.95
CA ASP A 206 -25.73 -0.84 -9.94
C ASP A 206 -25.77 -1.51 -11.33
N GLY A 207 -25.86 -0.74 -12.41
CA GLY A 207 -25.80 -1.25 -13.78
C GLY A 207 -24.50 -1.99 -14.14
N ARG A 208 -23.38 -1.70 -13.45
CA ARG A 208 -22.12 -2.45 -13.60
C ARG A 208 -22.11 -3.77 -12.86
N GLU A 209 -22.98 -3.94 -11.87
CA GLU A 209 -23.09 -5.09 -10.96
C GLU A 209 -24.30 -5.98 -11.28
N TRP A 210 -25.24 -5.46 -12.08
CA TRP A 210 -26.51 -6.10 -12.39
C TRP A 210 -26.35 -7.55 -12.86
N GLN A 211 -26.98 -8.46 -12.12
CA GLN A 211 -26.99 -9.91 -12.37
C GLN A 211 -25.59 -10.55 -12.44
N ARG A 212 -24.61 -9.99 -11.71
CA ARG A 212 -23.27 -10.56 -11.56
C ARG A 212 -23.06 -11.16 -10.17
N ASP A 213 -22.05 -12.01 -10.10
CA ASP A 213 -21.54 -12.69 -8.91
C ASP A 213 -20.09 -13.02 -9.26
N THR A 214 -19.23 -12.03 -9.06
CA THR A 214 -17.89 -11.95 -9.64
C THR A 214 -16.94 -12.96 -9.00
N ASP A 215 -17.01 -13.16 -7.68
CA ASP A 215 -16.21 -14.15 -6.96
C ASP A 215 -16.86 -15.55 -6.90
N GLY A 216 -18.15 -15.66 -7.24
CA GLY A 216 -18.89 -16.91 -7.32
C GLY A 216 -19.30 -17.47 -5.95
N ASP A 217 -19.39 -16.64 -4.92
CA ASP A 217 -19.74 -17.05 -3.58
C ASP A 217 -21.26 -17.19 -3.34
N GLY A 218 -22.06 -16.76 -4.32
CA GLY A 218 -23.52 -16.85 -4.35
C GLY A 218 -24.25 -15.62 -3.81
N VAL A 219 -23.51 -14.56 -3.44
CA VAL A 219 -24.01 -13.20 -3.22
C VAL A 219 -23.81 -12.41 -4.52
N PRO A 220 -24.86 -11.81 -5.10
CA PRO A 220 -24.68 -10.98 -6.29
C PRO A 220 -23.93 -9.68 -5.97
N ASP A 221 -23.16 -9.19 -6.95
CA ASP A 221 -22.34 -7.99 -6.83
C ASP A 221 -23.12 -6.79 -6.26
N ILE A 222 -24.39 -6.63 -6.67
CA ILE A 222 -25.30 -5.56 -6.26
C ILE A 222 -25.53 -5.39 -4.73
N VAL A 223 -25.12 -6.39 -3.94
CA VAL A 223 -25.16 -6.35 -2.47
C VAL A 223 -23.89 -6.92 -1.83
N ASP A 224 -22.93 -7.37 -2.64
CA ASP A 224 -21.59 -7.69 -2.15
C ASP A 224 -20.82 -6.37 -1.98
N LEU A 225 -19.83 -6.35 -1.08
CA LEU A 225 -18.99 -5.18 -0.82
C LEU A 225 -17.50 -5.49 -1.06
N ASP A 226 -17.20 -6.70 -1.56
CA ASP A 226 -15.90 -7.21 -2.01
C ASP A 226 -16.14 -8.14 -3.20
N ASN A 227 -16.59 -7.58 -4.32
CA ASN A 227 -17.10 -8.29 -5.51
C ASN A 227 -16.19 -9.41 -6.03
N ASP A 228 -14.86 -9.24 -5.98
CA ASP A 228 -13.91 -10.26 -6.44
C ASP A 228 -13.33 -11.13 -5.31
N GLY A 229 -13.76 -10.88 -4.07
CA GLY A 229 -13.39 -11.61 -2.87
C GLY A 229 -11.88 -11.59 -2.60
N ASP A 230 -11.15 -10.58 -3.06
CA ASP A 230 -9.72 -10.45 -2.81
C ASP A 230 -9.40 -9.93 -1.40
N GLY A 231 -10.41 -9.43 -0.69
CA GLY A 231 -10.34 -8.93 0.67
C GLY A 231 -9.96 -7.45 0.77
N VAL A 232 -10.14 -6.70 -0.30
CA VAL A 232 -10.19 -5.24 -0.35
C VAL A 232 -11.62 -4.83 -0.70
N PRO A 233 -12.33 -4.09 0.16
CA PRO A 233 -13.70 -3.68 -0.15
C PRO A 233 -13.77 -2.82 -1.42
N ASP A 234 -14.81 -2.97 -2.23
CA ASP A 234 -14.98 -2.36 -3.56
C ASP A 234 -14.71 -0.85 -3.57
N ARG A 235 -15.26 -0.14 -2.58
CA ARG A 235 -15.04 1.31 -2.37
C ARG A 235 -13.58 1.75 -2.17
N LEU A 236 -12.68 0.81 -1.91
CA LEU A 236 -11.25 0.99 -1.71
C LEU A 236 -10.41 0.22 -2.74
N ASP A 237 -11.03 -0.58 -3.61
CA ASP A 237 -10.36 -1.44 -4.55
C ASP A 237 -10.07 -0.71 -5.87
N LEU A 238 -8.85 -0.85 -6.38
CA LEU A 238 -8.49 -0.35 -7.71
C LEU A 238 -8.96 -1.28 -8.84
N SER A 239 -9.38 -2.50 -8.52
CA SER A 239 -9.78 -3.56 -9.44
C SER A 239 -10.91 -4.42 -8.86
N PRO A 240 -12.06 -3.82 -8.48
CA PRO A 240 -13.14 -4.48 -7.73
C PRO A 240 -13.71 -5.74 -8.37
N PHE A 241 -13.54 -5.90 -9.69
CA PHE A 241 -14.06 -7.05 -10.43
C PHE A 241 -13.01 -8.12 -10.76
N GLN A 242 -11.77 -7.99 -10.27
CA GLN A 242 -10.69 -8.86 -10.73
C GLN A 242 -9.61 -9.15 -9.69
N LYS A 243 -9.80 -10.30 -9.03
CA LYS A 243 -8.82 -10.86 -8.12
C LYS A 243 -7.59 -11.40 -8.83
N GLN A 244 -6.41 -10.91 -8.44
CA GLN A 244 -5.15 -11.43 -8.95
C GLN A 244 -4.79 -12.78 -8.30
N ALA A 245 -4.91 -13.87 -9.06
CA ALA A 245 -4.57 -15.22 -8.58
C ALA A 245 -3.05 -15.48 -8.41
N THR A 246 -2.21 -14.62 -8.99
CA THR A 246 -0.74 -14.79 -8.97
C THR A 246 -0.15 -14.14 -7.74
N VAL A 247 0.58 -14.92 -6.93
CA VAL A 247 1.37 -14.38 -5.82
C VAL A 247 2.75 -13.98 -6.33
N PHE A 248 3.11 -12.71 -6.15
CA PHE A 248 4.43 -12.19 -6.49
C PHE A 248 5.39 -12.25 -5.30
N SER A 249 6.68 -12.42 -5.59
CA SER A 249 7.76 -12.43 -4.59
C SER A 249 9.05 -11.94 -5.21
N GLN A 250 10.08 -11.68 -4.40
CA GLN A 250 11.40 -11.32 -4.93
C GLN A 250 11.97 -12.36 -5.92
N SER A 251 11.65 -13.65 -5.75
CA SER A 251 12.10 -14.72 -6.66
C SER A 251 11.26 -14.88 -7.92
N SER A 252 10.05 -14.30 -7.92
CA SER A 252 9.09 -14.30 -9.03
C SER A 252 8.34 -12.97 -9.02
N PRO A 253 9.01 -11.86 -9.38
CA PRO A 253 8.45 -10.52 -9.31
C PRO A 253 7.40 -10.31 -10.41
N LEU A 254 6.57 -9.27 -10.25
CA LEU A 254 5.67 -8.84 -11.32
C LEU A 254 6.52 -8.22 -12.44
N ALA A 255 6.46 -8.81 -13.63
CA ALA A 255 7.10 -8.26 -14.81
C ALA A 255 6.16 -7.25 -15.50
N LEU A 256 6.38 -5.97 -15.27
CA LEU A 256 5.53 -4.88 -15.75
C LEU A 256 6.10 -4.23 -17.03
N THR A 257 5.30 -4.21 -18.09
CA THR A 257 5.53 -3.42 -19.31
C THR A 257 4.28 -2.63 -19.64
N ILE A 258 4.46 -1.36 -20.02
CA ILE A 258 3.37 -0.51 -20.47
C ILE A 258 3.70 -0.03 -21.89
N ASP A 259 2.74 -0.23 -22.79
CA ASP A 259 2.82 0.15 -24.21
C ASP A 259 1.80 1.24 -24.54
N ASN A 260 1.87 1.75 -25.78
CA ASN A 260 1.01 2.82 -26.31
C ASN A 260 1.09 4.14 -25.51
N LEU A 261 2.26 4.43 -24.94
CA LEU A 261 2.50 5.66 -24.22
C LEU A 261 2.85 6.82 -25.16
N THR A 262 2.57 8.05 -24.69
CA THR A 262 3.02 9.27 -25.37
C THR A 262 4.40 9.67 -24.85
N PRO A 263 5.46 9.65 -25.67
CA PRO A 263 6.81 9.99 -25.21
C PRO A 263 6.87 11.40 -24.60
N GLY A 264 7.54 11.53 -23.46
CA GLY A 264 7.75 12.80 -22.75
C GLY A 264 6.58 13.24 -21.86
N THR A 265 5.42 12.58 -21.93
CA THR A 265 4.28 12.87 -21.05
C THR A 265 4.45 12.17 -19.71
N LEU A 266 4.22 12.88 -18.61
CA LEU A 266 4.24 12.27 -17.27
C LEU A 266 3.07 11.29 -17.13
N SER A 267 3.34 10.12 -16.56
CA SER A 267 2.34 9.08 -16.30
C SER A 267 2.57 8.50 -14.91
N TYR A 268 1.50 8.11 -14.23
CA TYR A 268 1.58 7.43 -12.95
C TYR A 268 1.16 5.97 -13.11
N VAL A 269 1.81 5.10 -12.35
CA VAL A 269 1.34 3.74 -12.12
C VAL A 269 1.02 3.60 -10.65
N GLU A 270 -0.19 3.13 -10.37
CA GLU A 270 -0.71 2.89 -9.05
C GLU A 270 -0.66 1.40 -8.77
N PHE A 271 -0.27 1.03 -7.56
CA PHE A 271 -0.14 -0.34 -7.10
C PHE A 271 -0.97 -0.49 -5.85
N GLN A 272 -1.92 -1.41 -5.85
CA GLN A 272 -2.55 -1.91 -4.64
C GLN A 272 -2.05 -3.32 -4.39
N LEU A 273 -1.56 -3.55 -3.17
CA LEU A 273 -0.85 -4.76 -2.82
C LEU A 273 -1.42 -5.33 -1.53
N ARG A 274 -1.89 -6.56 -1.58
CA ARG A 274 -2.33 -7.30 -0.40
C ARG A 274 -1.33 -8.40 -0.05
N PRO A 275 -0.73 -8.39 1.15
CA PRO A 275 0.14 -9.49 1.59
C PRO A 275 -0.65 -10.80 1.72
N THR A 276 0.00 -11.92 1.39
CA THR A 276 -0.61 -13.27 1.55
C THR A 276 -0.90 -13.63 3.01
N ASP A 277 -0.16 -13.07 3.97
CA ASP A 277 -0.54 -13.04 5.39
C ASP A 277 -1.05 -11.63 5.74
N PRO A 278 -2.37 -11.43 5.90
CA PRO A 278 -2.96 -10.14 6.23
C PRO A 278 -2.41 -9.53 7.53
N LYS A 279 -1.79 -10.32 8.43
CA LYS A 279 -1.15 -9.79 9.64
C LYS A 279 0.01 -8.85 9.32
N HIS A 280 0.61 -8.97 8.13
CA HIS A 280 1.70 -8.08 7.72
C HIS A 280 1.25 -6.63 7.52
N LEU A 281 -0.04 -6.39 7.29
CA LEU A 281 -0.59 -5.03 7.25
C LEU A 281 -0.35 -4.31 8.59
N TRP A 282 -0.50 -5.03 9.71
CA TRP A 282 -0.31 -4.50 11.06
C TRP A 282 1.15 -4.26 11.45
N TYR A 283 2.11 -4.85 10.72
CA TYR A 283 3.54 -4.58 10.95
C TYR A 283 3.99 -3.26 10.33
N ALA A 284 3.24 -2.71 9.38
CA ALA A 284 3.56 -1.43 8.78
C ALA A 284 3.53 -0.31 9.82
N PHE A 285 4.61 0.47 9.84
CA PHE A 285 4.81 1.60 10.75
C PHE A 285 4.81 1.26 12.24
N SER A 286 4.78 -0.03 12.59
CA SER A 286 4.96 -0.51 13.95
C SER A 286 6.42 -0.36 14.35
N VAL A 287 6.62 0.08 15.59
CA VAL A 287 7.92 0.18 16.24
C VAL A 287 8.15 -1.11 17.04
N PHE A 288 9.34 -1.68 16.90
CA PHE A 288 9.74 -2.91 17.55
C PHE A 288 10.99 -2.69 18.39
N ASP A 289 10.96 -3.27 19.58
CA ASP A 289 12.09 -3.43 20.49
C ASP A 289 12.80 -4.74 20.12
N TRP A 290 14.06 -4.65 19.70
CA TRP A 290 14.80 -5.79 19.19
C TRP A 290 15.30 -6.64 20.38
N PRO A 291 14.94 -7.93 20.50
CA PRO A 291 15.10 -8.65 21.78
C PRO A 291 16.53 -8.84 22.30
N ARG A 292 17.56 -8.65 21.45
CA ARG A 292 18.99 -8.80 21.77
C ARG A 292 19.88 -7.92 20.91
N ASP A 293 20.38 -6.85 21.51
CA ASP A 293 21.23 -5.83 20.89
C ASP A 293 22.57 -6.36 20.37
N ASP A 294 23.03 -7.52 20.85
CA ASP A 294 24.34 -8.10 20.54
C ASP A 294 24.32 -9.24 19.51
N SER A 295 23.15 -9.63 19.00
CA SER A 295 22.98 -10.87 18.24
C SER A 295 22.02 -10.70 17.06
N GLY A 296 22.51 -10.94 15.82
CA GLY A 296 21.69 -10.89 14.61
C GLY A 296 22.35 -10.11 13.47
N GLN A 297 21.60 -9.87 12.38
CA GLN A 297 22.04 -8.97 11.29
C GLN A 297 21.81 -7.49 11.62
N VAL A 298 20.90 -7.21 12.54
CA VAL A 298 20.65 -5.89 13.13
C VAL A 298 21.14 -5.96 14.58
N GLN A 299 22.01 -5.04 14.96
CA GLN A 299 22.59 -4.91 16.29
C GLN A 299 22.46 -3.46 16.72
N ASP A 300 21.91 -3.22 17.91
CA ASP A 300 21.97 -1.92 18.55
C ASP A 300 23.31 -1.80 19.29
N VAL A 301 24.13 -0.85 18.85
CA VAL A 301 25.48 -0.65 19.37
C VAL A 301 25.60 0.57 20.28
N ASP A 302 24.60 1.45 20.28
CA ASP A 302 24.60 2.66 21.10
C ASP A 302 23.56 2.65 22.22
N GLY A 303 22.66 1.64 22.22
CA GLY A 303 21.70 1.40 23.29
C GLY A 303 20.61 2.45 23.34
N ARG A 304 20.35 3.13 22.21
CA ARG A 304 19.44 4.26 22.12
C ARG A 304 18.14 3.85 21.47
N THR A 305 17.04 4.27 22.07
CA THR A 305 15.71 4.10 21.48
C THR A 305 15.29 5.33 20.67
N PHE A 306 14.14 5.26 20.01
CA PHE A 306 13.54 6.44 19.37
C PHE A 306 13.33 7.61 20.35
N ALA A 307 13.12 7.36 21.64
CA ALA A 307 13.00 8.41 22.67
C ALA A 307 14.28 9.24 22.82
N ASP A 308 15.46 8.62 22.69
CA ASP A 308 16.74 9.31 22.86
C ASP A 308 17.09 10.22 21.68
N VAL A 309 16.61 9.84 20.48
CA VAL A 309 16.86 10.56 19.22
C VAL A 309 15.78 11.60 18.94
N GLN A 310 14.53 11.29 19.29
CA GLN A 310 13.36 12.14 19.07
C GLN A 310 12.44 12.11 20.30
N PRO A 311 12.65 13.01 21.29
CA PRO A 311 11.91 12.96 22.56
C PRO A 311 10.42 13.29 22.44
N ASP A 312 9.99 13.91 21.33
CA ASP A 312 8.59 14.27 21.06
C ASP A 312 7.88 13.19 20.21
N VAL A 313 7.84 11.95 20.70
CA VAL A 313 7.17 10.85 20.01
C VAL A 313 5.65 10.98 20.14
N ALA A 314 4.93 11.00 19.01
CA ALA A 314 3.48 11.20 18.97
C ALA A 314 2.67 10.11 19.70
N ARG A 315 3.21 8.88 19.78
CA ARG A 315 2.64 7.76 20.54
C ARG A 315 3.69 7.24 21.53
N PRO A 316 3.41 7.21 22.84
CA PRO A 316 4.39 6.76 23.83
C PRO A 316 4.93 5.33 23.58
N ALA A 317 4.12 4.45 22.99
CA ALA A 317 4.54 3.08 22.64
C ALA A 317 5.60 3.03 21.52
N ASP A 318 5.71 4.08 20.71
CA ASP A 318 6.70 4.18 19.63
C ASP A 318 8.07 4.66 20.16
N ALA A 319 8.16 5.03 21.44
CA ALA A 319 9.35 5.65 22.03
C ALA A 319 10.40 4.63 22.51
N ASP A 320 9.96 3.43 22.90
CA ASP A 320 10.81 2.42 23.55
C ASP A 320 11.38 1.37 22.58
N GLY A 321 11.16 1.50 21.26
CA GLY A 321 11.74 0.58 20.28
C GLY A 321 12.95 1.13 19.53
N ASP A 322 13.61 0.23 18.83
CA ASP A 322 14.89 0.48 18.14
C ASP A 322 14.70 0.51 16.63
N VAL A 323 13.65 -0.16 16.12
CA VAL A 323 13.41 -0.31 14.69
C VAL A 323 11.96 0.04 14.37
N LYS A 324 11.78 0.82 13.30
CA LYS A 324 10.48 1.06 12.69
C LYS A 324 10.48 0.50 11.27
N PHE A 325 9.49 -0.34 10.96
CA PHE A 325 9.32 -0.84 9.61
C PHE A 325 8.49 0.13 8.78
N VAL A 326 9.05 0.56 7.65
CA VAL A 326 8.35 1.32 6.63
C VAL A 326 8.19 0.40 5.42
N PRO A 327 6.96 0.05 5.01
CA PRO A 327 6.76 -0.77 3.83
C PRO A 327 7.18 0.01 2.58
N MET A 328 7.98 -0.62 1.74
CA MET A 328 8.48 -0.05 0.48
C MET A 328 8.24 -1.06 -0.64
N LEU A 329 7.80 -0.57 -1.79
CA LEU A 329 7.78 -1.33 -3.04
C LEU A 329 9.13 -1.15 -3.74
N GLU A 330 9.80 -2.26 -4.04
CA GLU A 330 11.05 -2.25 -4.80
C GLU A 330 10.73 -2.46 -6.29
N ILE A 331 11.15 -1.52 -7.15
CA ILE A 331 10.99 -1.64 -8.60
C ILE A 331 12.37 -1.68 -9.25
N GLN A 332 12.77 -2.84 -9.76
CA GLN A 332 14.01 -3.00 -10.51
C GLN A 332 13.77 -2.74 -11.99
N MET A 333 14.56 -1.84 -12.56
CA MET A 333 14.44 -1.37 -13.95
C MET A 333 15.66 -1.85 -14.73
N PRO A 334 15.55 -2.97 -15.45
CA PRO A 334 16.64 -3.48 -16.27
C PRO A 334 16.79 -2.63 -17.54
N GLY A 335 18.04 -2.44 -17.97
CA GLY A 335 18.37 -1.73 -19.20
C GLY A 335 18.77 -0.26 -18.98
N SER A 336 19.21 0.37 -20.06
CA SER A 336 19.78 1.72 -20.03
C SER A 336 18.75 2.85 -19.98
N ALA A 337 17.49 2.57 -20.32
CA ALA A 337 16.37 3.50 -20.25
C ALA A 337 15.46 3.09 -19.10
N SER A 338 15.27 3.97 -18.11
CA SER A 338 14.39 3.69 -16.97
C SER A 338 12.94 4.15 -17.14
N ASN A 339 12.67 4.95 -18.19
CA ASN A 339 11.40 5.66 -18.36
C ASN A 339 11.07 6.59 -17.18
N LEU A 340 12.07 7.10 -16.47
CA LEU A 340 11.91 8.07 -15.38
C LEU A 340 12.21 9.49 -15.86
N PRO A 341 11.64 10.54 -15.23
CA PRO A 341 12.07 11.91 -15.44
C PRO A 341 13.57 12.07 -15.21
N LEU A 342 14.23 12.73 -16.16
CA LEU A 342 15.68 12.94 -16.15
C LEU A 342 15.99 14.43 -15.98
N ALA A 343 16.97 14.72 -15.13
CA ALA A 343 17.52 16.03 -14.87
C ALA A 343 19.01 16.11 -15.24
N ASN A 344 19.56 17.32 -15.16
CA ASN A 344 20.99 17.52 -15.27
C ASN A 344 21.72 16.88 -14.07
N PRO A 345 22.78 16.07 -14.26
CA PRO A 345 23.43 15.37 -13.16
C PRO A 345 23.98 16.33 -12.09
N HIS A 346 23.63 16.07 -10.84
CA HIS A 346 24.15 16.79 -9.69
C HIS A 346 24.14 15.89 -8.45
N VAL A 347 24.95 16.23 -7.45
CA VAL A 347 24.92 15.56 -6.15
C VAL A 347 25.43 16.51 -5.06
N THR A 348 24.75 16.53 -3.92
CA THR A 348 25.24 17.21 -2.72
C THR A 348 25.82 16.19 -1.75
N LEU A 349 27.10 16.39 -1.41
CA LEU A 349 27.89 15.47 -0.61
C LEU A 349 28.18 16.10 0.75
N PRO A 350 27.72 15.50 1.86
CA PRO A 350 28.14 15.93 3.19
C PRO A 350 29.62 15.61 3.37
N LEU A 351 30.39 16.59 3.82
CA LEU A 351 31.80 16.40 4.12
C LEU A 351 31.95 15.77 5.50
N ALA A 352 32.74 14.70 5.55
CA ALA A 352 33.13 14.05 6.80
C ALA A 352 34.63 14.26 7.06
N GLU A 353 35.01 14.28 8.33
CA GLU A 353 36.41 14.13 8.69
C GLU A 353 36.84 12.69 8.41
N ALA A 354 38.02 12.50 7.81
CA ALA A 354 38.55 11.16 7.61
C ALA A 354 38.89 10.53 8.98
N THR A 355 38.20 9.44 9.33
CA THR A 355 38.30 8.79 10.64
C THR A 355 39.32 7.65 10.67
N SER A 356 39.70 7.10 9.51
CA SER A 356 40.62 5.96 9.42
C SER A 356 41.98 6.31 10.01
N GLN A 357 42.58 5.38 10.76
CA GLN A 357 43.88 5.63 11.40
C GLN A 357 44.97 5.91 10.36
N GLU A 358 44.89 5.28 9.20
CA GLU A 358 45.75 5.51 8.03
C GLU A 358 45.57 6.93 7.47
N ALA A 359 44.33 7.41 7.30
CA ALA A 359 44.08 8.79 6.90
C ALA A 359 44.53 9.79 8.00
N ARG A 360 44.28 9.52 9.27
CA ARG A 360 44.72 10.39 10.38
C ARG A 360 46.25 10.47 10.47
N THR A 361 46.98 9.38 10.16
CA THR A 361 48.44 9.38 10.12
C THR A 361 49.01 10.07 8.87
N SER A 362 48.32 9.98 7.73
CA SER A 362 48.77 10.62 6.48
C SER A 362 48.43 12.11 6.42
N TYR A 363 47.40 12.55 7.14
CA TYR A 363 46.84 13.90 6.96
C TYR A 363 46.73 14.74 8.27
N GLY A 364 46.99 14.17 9.44
CA GLY A 364 47.01 14.92 10.71
C GLY A 364 45.63 15.12 11.36
N GLY A 365 45.63 15.76 12.53
CA GLY A 365 44.49 15.83 13.47
C GLY A 365 43.22 16.55 12.96
N PRO A 366 42.16 16.64 13.81
CA PRO A 366 40.80 17.01 13.37
C PRO A 366 40.76 18.33 12.60
N SER A 367 40.08 18.30 11.45
CA SER A 367 40.11 19.39 10.49
C SER A 367 39.24 20.57 10.92
N GLY A 368 38.14 20.31 11.64
CA GLY A 368 37.12 21.29 11.96
C GLY A 368 36.42 21.86 10.71
N ILE A 369 36.55 21.16 9.57
CA ILE A 369 35.88 21.46 8.32
C ILE A 369 34.60 20.64 8.29
N THR A 370 33.47 21.34 8.37
CA THR A 370 32.13 20.78 8.23
C THR A 370 31.39 21.52 7.13
N GLY A 371 30.34 20.91 6.60
CA GLY A 371 29.52 21.47 5.54
C GLY A 371 29.29 20.46 4.42
N GLN A 372 28.90 20.97 3.26
CA GLN A 372 28.57 20.14 2.11
C GLN A 372 29.17 20.71 0.83
N VAL A 373 29.32 19.84 -0.17
CA VAL A 373 29.80 20.19 -1.49
C VAL A 373 28.77 19.75 -2.51
N THR A 374 28.34 20.66 -3.38
CA THR A 374 27.47 20.29 -4.50
C THR A 374 28.30 20.18 -5.77
N LEU A 375 28.22 19.04 -6.43
CA LEU A 375 28.77 18.80 -7.76
C LEU A 375 27.66 18.91 -8.78
N THR A 376 27.89 19.61 -9.89
CA THR A 376 26.89 19.78 -10.96
C THR A 376 27.56 19.66 -12.32
N GLN A 377 27.01 18.82 -13.20
CA GLN A 377 27.48 18.69 -14.57
C GLN A 377 27.17 19.95 -15.37
N GLN A 378 28.15 20.51 -16.09
CA GLN A 378 27.97 21.68 -16.96
C GLN A 378 28.76 21.49 -18.25
N GLY A 379 28.09 21.04 -19.31
CA GLY A 379 28.75 20.63 -20.54
C GLY A 379 29.77 19.52 -20.27
N GLY A 380 31.00 19.67 -20.77
CA GLY A 380 32.10 18.72 -20.53
C GLY A 380 32.86 18.89 -19.21
N ASN A 381 32.37 19.74 -18.29
CA ASN A 381 33.06 20.07 -17.04
C ASN A 381 32.17 19.75 -15.84
N LEU A 382 32.82 19.41 -14.72
CA LEU A 382 32.15 19.23 -13.44
C LEU A 382 32.35 20.49 -12.59
N GLN A 383 31.27 21.22 -12.32
CA GLN A 383 31.31 22.35 -11.41
C GLN A 383 31.20 21.88 -9.96
N ILE A 384 31.82 22.65 -9.07
CA ILE A 384 31.78 22.44 -7.64
C ILE A 384 31.37 23.73 -6.94
N ILE A 385 30.31 23.65 -6.12
CA ILE A 385 29.80 24.74 -5.30
C ILE A 385 30.06 24.37 -3.82
N ALA A 386 30.73 25.28 -3.11
CA ALA A 386 31.27 25.03 -1.79
C ALA A 386 30.35 25.52 -0.66
N GLY A 387 29.57 24.64 -0.04
CA GLY A 387 28.82 24.93 1.19
C GLY A 387 29.67 24.78 2.47
N VAL A 388 30.91 25.26 2.44
CA VAL A 388 31.85 25.18 3.57
C VAL A 388 31.99 26.56 4.21
N ASP A 389 31.55 26.68 5.46
CA ASP A 389 31.53 27.92 6.25
C ASP A 389 32.92 28.29 6.79
N LYS A 390 33.83 28.62 5.86
CA LYS A 390 35.17 29.16 6.16
C LYS A 390 35.47 30.31 5.20
N PRO A 391 35.95 31.47 5.70
CA PRO A 391 36.19 32.68 4.90
C PRO A 391 37.51 32.64 4.09
N TYR A 392 38.19 31.48 4.04
CA TYR A 392 39.46 31.32 3.36
C TYR A 392 39.28 30.72 1.97
N GLN A 393 40.31 30.88 1.13
CA GLN A 393 40.44 30.13 -0.12
C GLN A 393 40.42 28.63 0.21
N LYS A 394 39.58 27.88 -0.51
CA LYS A 394 39.40 26.43 -0.34
C LYS A 394 39.89 25.73 -1.58
N PHE A 395 40.69 24.69 -1.39
CA PHE A 395 41.18 23.85 -2.46
C PHE A 395 40.41 22.54 -2.45
N TYR A 396 40.00 22.10 -3.63
CA TYR A 396 39.26 20.87 -3.81
C TYR A 396 40.04 19.95 -4.73
N ASP A 397 40.29 18.75 -4.25
CA ASP A 397 40.94 17.69 -5.01
C ASP A 397 39.89 16.64 -5.39
N LEU A 398 39.90 16.26 -6.67
CA LEU A 398 39.18 15.08 -7.15
C LEU A 398 40.12 13.88 -7.06
N LEU A 399 39.72 12.84 -6.34
CA LEU A 399 40.53 11.68 -6.04
C LEU A 399 39.90 10.41 -6.62
N GLU A 400 40.77 9.49 -7.03
CA GLU A 400 40.43 8.07 -7.23
C GLU A 400 40.58 7.37 -5.88
N GLY A 401 39.61 6.53 -5.53
CA GLY A 401 39.46 5.88 -4.23
C GLY A 401 38.40 6.55 -3.33
N PRO A 402 37.78 5.78 -2.42
CA PRO A 402 36.83 6.31 -1.43
C PRO A 402 37.55 7.25 -0.45
N CYS A 403 36.77 8.12 0.21
CA CYS A 403 37.27 9.13 1.15
C CYS A 403 38.18 8.56 2.26
N GLU A 404 37.90 7.35 2.76
CA GLU A 404 38.72 6.72 3.80
C GLU A 404 40.04 6.14 3.31
N LEU A 405 40.13 5.83 2.01
CA LEU A 405 41.26 5.16 1.35
C LEU A 405 41.50 5.76 -0.05
N PRO A 406 41.90 7.04 -0.15
CA PRO A 406 42.22 7.64 -1.43
C PRO A 406 43.46 6.99 -2.05
N VAL A 407 43.39 6.66 -3.33
CA VAL A 407 44.46 6.02 -4.10
C VAL A 407 45.37 7.06 -4.72
N ARG A 408 44.80 8.01 -5.49
CA ARG A 408 45.57 9.09 -6.12
C ARG A 408 44.71 10.31 -6.45
N ARG A 409 45.35 11.47 -6.57
CA ARG A 409 44.73 12.69 -7.05
C ARG A 409 44.64 12.72 -8.58
N LEU A 410 43.45 12.98 -9.10
CA LEU A 410 43.20 13.15 -10.52
C LEU A 410 43.41 14.60 -10.94
N THR A 411 42.83 15.55 -10.21
CA THR A 411 42.92 16.98 -10.51
C THR A 411 42.57 17.83 -9.28
N SER A 412 42.76 19.15 -9.39
CA SER A 412 42.48 20.12 -8.33
C SER A 412 41.78 21.35 -8.91
N THR A 413 40.94 21.98 -8.09
CA THR A 413 40.36 23.30 -8.38
C THR A 413 40.34 24.14 -7.11
N VAL A 414 40.10 25.44 -7.27
CA VAL A 414 40.15 26.39 -6.16
C VAL A 414 38.93 27.27 -6.14
N VAL A 415 38.37 27.46 -4.94
CA VAL A 415 37.22 28.33 -4.69
C VAL A 415 37.65 29.42 -3.72
N VAL A 416 37.60 30.67 -4.18
CA VAL A 416 38.23 31.80 -3.48
C VAL A 416 37.31 32.41 -2.41
N ASN A 417 35.99 32.22 -2.50
CA ASN A 417 34.97 32.78 -1.58
C ASN A 417 33.94 31.72 -1.13
N THR A 418 33.07 32.06 -0.17
CA THR A 418 31.97 31.18 0.29
C THR A 418 31.02 30.77 -0.85
N ASP A 419 30.66 31.68 -1.74
CA ASP A 419 29.73 31.42 -2.86
C ASP A 419 30.43 31.18 -4.21
N GLY A 420 31.75 30.94 -4.18
CA GLY A 420 32.51 30.74 -5.41
C GLY A 420 32.21 29.39 -6.07
N ILE A 421 32.30 29.36 -7.40
CA ILE A 421 32.16 28.14 -8.20
C ILE A 421 33.55 27.71 -8.68
N GLY A 422 33.96 26.49 -8.32
CA GLY A 422 35.12 25.82 -8.89
C GLY A 422 34.72 24.96 -10.08
N SER A 423 35.71 24.49 -10.84
CA SER A 423 35.47 23.61 -11.98
C SER A 423 36.60 22.61 -12.18
N PHE A 424 36.23 21.36 -12.46
CA PHE A 424 37.11 20.29 -12.91
C PHE A 424 36.88 20.08 -14.41
N ALA A 425 37.76 20.64 -15.23
CA ALA A 425 37.63 20.60 -16.68
C ALA A 425 37.84 19.18 -17.24
N GLY A 426 36.99 18.76 -18.17
CA GLY A 426 37.09 17.45 -18.83
C GLY A 426 36.67 16.25 -17.96
N HIS A 427 36.05 16.48 -16.81
CA HIS A 427 35.50 15.45 -15.95
C HIS A 427 33.97 15.46 -16.00
N SER A 428 33.35 14.28 -15.97
CA SER A 428 31.91 14.12 -15.91
C SER A 428 31.50 13.39 -14.63
N LEU A 429 30.38 13.79 -14.05
CA LEU A 429 29.80 13.11 -12.89
C LEU A 429 29.43 11.66 -13.23
N ALA A 430 28.99 11.41 -14.47
CA ALA A 430 28.73 10.08 -15.00
C ALA A 430 29.91 9.10 -14.89
N ALA A 431 31.14 9.58 -15.05
CA ALA A 431 32.33 8.74 -14.96
C ALA A 431 32.85 8.60 -13.52
N LEU A 432 32.40 9.45 -12.59
CA LEU A 432 32.91 9.53 -11.23
C LEU A 432 31.94 8.97 -10.18
N ALA A 433 30.65 8.86 -10.51
CA ALA A 433 29.61 8.35 -9.63
C ALA A 433 29.54 6.82 -9.63
N ASP A 434 30.64 6.18 -9.25
CA ASP A 434 30.81 4.72 -9.19
C ASP A 434 31.06 4.21 -7.76
N GLY A 435 31.09 5.10 -6.77
CA GLY A 435 31.44 4.76 -5.38
C GLY A 435 32.95 4.67 -5.12
N ASN A 436 33.78 4.84 -6.14
CA ASN A 436 35.25 4.71 -6.06
C ASN A 436 35.97 6.03 -6.36
N HIS A 437 35.28 7.15 -6.32
CA HIS A 437 35.87 8.48 -6.39
C HIS A 437 35.45 9.33 -5.20
N SER A 438 36.25 10.33 -4.86
CA SER A 438 35.96 11.20 -3.74
C SER A 438 36.41 12.64 -3.99
N ILE A 439 35.75 13.57 -3.28
CA ILE A 439 36.17 14.97 -3.21
C ILE A 439 36.83 15.18 -1.85
N ALA A 440 38.02 15.76 -1.85
CA ALA A 440 38.68 16.22 -0.65
C ALA A 440 38.76 17.75 -0.65
N VAL A 441 38.51 18.37 0.50
CA VAL A 441 38.68 19.81 0.72
C VAL A 441 39.78 20.07 1.74
N TRP A 442 40.65 21.04 1.43
CA TRP A 442 41.71 21.47 2.33
C TRP A 442 41.89 23.00 2.30
N LEU A 443 42.45 23.54 3.39
CA LEU A 443 42.67 24.97 3.60
C LEU A 443 44.17 25.31 3.50
N PRO A 444 44.55 26.52 3.05
CA PRO A 444 45.94 26.94 2.92
C PRO A 444 46.66 26.91 4.28
N GLY A 445 47.72 26.11 4.38
CA GLY A 445 48.50 25.91 5.62
C GLY A 445 49.54 24.77 5.56
N ALA A 446 49.42 23.81 4.64
CA ALA A 446 50.47 22.89 4.18
C ALA A 446 50.07 22.27 2.83
N PRO A 447 50.97 22.14 1.83
CA PRO A 447 50.69 21.42 0.59
C PRO A 447 50.75 19.90 0.80
N PRO A 448 49.84 19.09 0.20
CA PRO A 448 50.07 17.64 0.07
C PRO A 448 51.36 17.41 -0.75
N PRO A 449 52.32 16.56 -0.33
CA PRO A 449 52.14 15.33 0.46
C PRO A 449 52.69 15.34 1.91
N ASP A 450 52.86 16.50 2.56
CA ASP A 450 53.46 16.57 3.90
C ASP A 450 52.43 16.46 5.05
N ALA A 451 52.80 15.68 6.09
CA ALA A 451 51.95 14.98 7.07
C ALA A 451 51.14 15.79 8.11
N THR A 452 50.61 16.97 7.78
CA THR A 452 49.78 17.76 8.75
C THR A 452 48.56 18.48 8.15
N ALA A 453 48.12 18.14 6.94
CA ALA A 453 47.00 18.82 6.27
C ALA A 453 45.60 18.40 6.79
N ARG A 454 44.99 19.26 7.61
CA ARG A 454 43.57 19.21 7.97
C ARG A 454 42.67 19.18 6.72
N PHE A 455 42.01 18.06 6.46
CA PHE A 455 41.10 17.91 5.31
C PHE A 455 39.79 17.23 5.72
N ALA A 456 38.75 17.50 4.97
CA ALA A 456 37.49 16.74 5.00
C ALA A 456 37.26 16.16 3.61
N CYS A 457 36.56 15.04 3.53
CA CYS A 457 36.26 14.42 2.24
C CYS A 457 34.85 13.83 2.21
N ALA A 458 34.41 13.53 1.00
CA ALA A 458 33.18 12.80 0.74
C ALA A 458 33.38 11.87 -0.46
N THR A 459 33.00 10.60 -0.30
CA THR A 459 32.93 9.65 -1.41
C THR A 459 31.74 10.03 -2.30
N ILE A 460 31.94 10.04 -3.63
CA ILE A 460 30.87 10.23 -4.61
C ILE A 460 30.14 8.88 -4.72
N PRO A 461 28.87 8.77 -4.32
CA PRO A 461 28.15 7.51 -4.35
C PRO A 461 27.81 7.11 -5.80
N PRO A 462 27.43 5.84 -6.04
CA PRO A 462 26.74 5.47 -7.26
C PRO A 462 25.48 6.30 -7.46
N LEU A 463 25.37 6.99 -8.60
CA LEU A 463 24.22 7.84 -8.94
C LEU A 463 23.41 7.22 -10.09
N PRO A 464 22.07 7.41 -10.11
CA PRO A 464 21.19 6.84 -11.13
C PRO A 464 21.33 7.56 -12.48
N ILE A 465 22.44 7.31 -13.19
CA ILE A 465 22.83 8.04 -14.40
C ILE A 465 22.40 7.30 -15.68
N GLU A 466 21.90 8.06 -16.66
CA GLU A 466 21.46 7.59 -17.97
C GLU A 466 22.10 8.41 -19.09
N GLY A 467 23.14 7.84 -19.70
CA GLY A 467 23.90 8.55 -20.72
C GLY A 467 24.58 9.80 -20.16
N GLN A 468 24.04 10.98 -20.45
CA GLN A 468 24.54 12.27 -19.96
C GLN A 468 23.60 12.94 -18.94
N GLN A 469 22.46 12.31 -18.64
CA GLN A 469 21.48 12.80 -17.68
C GLN A 469 21.47 11.91 -16.43
N MET A 470 20.78 12.36 -15.40
CA MET A 470 20.54 11.61 -14.17
C MET A 470 19.05 11.55 -13.92
N VAL A 471 18.55 10.47 -13.31
CA VAL A 471 17.18 10.46 -12.79
C VAL A 471 16.99 11.66 -11.87
N ASP A 472 15.85 12.34 -11.99
CA ASP A 472 15.54 13.53 -11.20
C ASP A 472 15.24 13.17 -9.73
N THR A 473 16.31 13.01 -8.95
CA THR A 473 16.22 12.63 -7.53
C THR A 473 15.59 13.70 -6.65
N GLU A 474 15.60 14.97 -7.06
CA GLU A 474 14.92 16.05 -6.34
C GLU A 474 13.40 15.92 -6.52
N LEU A 475 12.94 15.68 -7.76
CA LEU A 475 11.54 15.41 -8.04
C LEU A 475 11.03 14.20 -7.24
N TYR A 476 11.75 13.07 -7.28
CA TYR A 476 11.36 11.87 -6.54
C TYR A 476 11.45 12.03 -5.02
N GLY A 477 12.40 12.85 -4.53
CA GLY A 477 12.51 13.20 -3.12
C GLY A 477 11.25 13.84 -2.55
N ASN A 478 10.51 14.63 -3.34
CA ASN A 478 9.23 15.22 -2.94
C ASN A 478 8.13 14.17 -2.68
N TYR A 479 8.27 12.97 -3.25
CA TYR A 479 7.37 11.83 -3.06
C TYR A 479 7.95 10.78 -2.13
N ALA A 480 9.09 11.07 -1.48
CA ALA A 480 9.87 10.13 -0.68
C ALA A 480 10.28 8.84 -1.44
N ILE A 481 10.36 8.91 -2.77
CA ILE A 481 10.84 7.83 -3.63
C ILE A 481 12.36 7.95 -3.73
N SER A 482 13.06 6.83 -3.52
CA SER A 482 14.52 6.78 -3.68
C SER A 482 14.87 5.95 -4.91
N VAL A 483 15.59 6.54 -5.86
CA VAL A 483 16.11 5.82 -7.04
C VAL A 483 17.62 5.70 -6.94
N ARG A 484 18.15 4.49 -7.14
CA ARG A 484 19.57 4.16 -7.02
C ARG A 484 20.06 3.38 -8.23
N GLN A 485 21.35 3.52 -8.52
CA GLN A 485 22.03 2.67 -9.51
C GLN A 485 22.28 1.28 -8.89
N GLN A 486 21.84 0.22 -9.57
CA GLN A 486 22.07 -1.17 -9.14
C GLN A 486 23.22 -1.81 -9.92
N SER A 487 23.32 -1.52 -11.22
CA SER A 487 24.44 -1.91 -12.09
C SER A 487 24.66 -0.82 -13.14
N ALA A 488 25.68 -0.89 -14.00
CA ALA A 488 25.90 0.10 -15.05
C ALA A 488 24.69 0.33 -15.98
N SER A 489 23.80 -0.66 -16.09
CA SER A 489 22.60 -0.63 -16.94
C SER A 489 21.34 -1.06 -16.19
N SER A 490 21.27 -0.87 -14.87
CA SER A 490 20.02 -1.10 -14.14
C SER A 490 19.89 -0.16 -12.95
N ARG A 491 18.65 0.18 -12.64
CA ARG A 491 18.29 1.02 -11.49
C ARG A 491 17.28 0.29 -10.63
N VAL A 492 17.18 0.73 -9.39
CA VAL A 492 16.16 0.29 -8.45
C VAL A 492 15.50 1.52 -7.85
N ALA A 493 14.18 1.55 -7.86
CA ALA A 493 13.40 2.54 -7.14
C ALA A 493 12.77 1.89 -5.91
N TYR A 494 12.76 2.61 -4.80
CA TYR A 494 12.02 2.27 -3.59
C TYR A 494 10.89 3.27 -3.45
N VAL A 495 9.66 2.79 -3.62
CA VAL A 495 8.44 3.59 -3.54
C VAL A 495 7.80 3.35 -2.17
N PRO A 496 7.56 4.41 -1.36
CA PRO A 496 6.92 4.24 -0.07
C PRO A 496 5.49 3.75 -0.25
N LEU A 497 5.10 2.76 0.55
CA LEU A 497 3.74 2.24 0.58
C LEU A 497 2.95 2.90 1.70
N GLN A 498 1.73 3.30 1.37
CA GLN A 498 0.73 3.78 2.32
C GLN A 498 -0.17 2.62 2.72
N LEU A 499 -0.64 2.64 3.95
CA LEU A 499 -1.61 1.67 4.44
C LEU A 499 -3.02 2.12 4.03
N VAL A 500 -3.75 1.25 3.35
CA VAL A 500 -5.18 1.44 3.05
C VAL A 500 -5.97 0.85 4.20
N ALA A 501 -6.75 1.71 4.86
CA ALA A 501 -7.61 1.32 5.97
C ALA A 501 -9.05 1.67 5.65
N ASP A 502 -9.93 0.73 5.97
CA ASP A 502 -11.37 0.88 5.88
C ASP A 502 -11.85 1.73 7.07
N ASP A 503 -12.38 2.91 6.78
CA ASP A 503 -12.93 3.83 7.78
C ASP A 503 -14.29 3.40 8.35
N LYS A 504 -15.04 2.54 7.67
CA LYS A 504 -16.31 1.96 8.13
C LYS A 504 -16.06 0.82 9.14
N SER A 505 -15.12 -0.09 8.85
CA SER A 505 -14.81 -1.26 9.70
C SER A 505 -13.62 -1.05 10.65
N GLY A 506 -12.72 -0.13 10.32
CA GLY A 506 -11.45 0.07 11.02
C GLY A 506 -10.35 -0.91 10.62
N GLU A 507 -10.61 -1.81 9.67
CA GLU A 507 -9.65 -2.82 9.22
C GLU A 507 -8.58 -2.24 8.28
N GLN A 508 -7.41 -2.88 8.30
CA GLN A 508 -6.35 -2.61 7.35
C GLN A 508 -6.46 -3.63 6.23
N VAL A 509 -6.62 -3.18 4.98
CA VAL A 509 -7.04 -4.04 3.87
C VAL A 509 -5.94 -4.25 2.82
N ALA A 510 -5.12 -3.22 2.56
CA ALA A 510 -4.06 -3.28 1.56
C ALA A 510 -2.94 -2.26 1.81
N PHE A 511 -1.89 -2.35 1.01
CA PHE A 511 -0.94 -1.27 0.78
C PHE A 511 -1.21 -0.59 -0.56
N TYR A 512 -0.99 0.71 -0.63
CA TYR A 512 -1.07 1.51 -1.84
C TYR A 512 0.26 2.21 -2.12
N GLY A 513 0.72 2.16 -3.37
CA GLY A 513 1.94 2.81 -3.85
C GLY A 513 1.72 3.51 -5.18
N LYS A 514 2.43 4.61 -5.41
CA LYS A 514 2.35 5.36 -6.66
C LYS A 514 3.72 5.70 -7.19
N MET A 515 4.00 5.31 -8.43
CA MET A 515 5.26 5.58 -9.11
C MET A 515 5.04 6.50 -10.31
N LEU A 516 5.83 7.57 -10.40
CA LEU A 516 5.83 8.47 -11.54
C LEU A 516 6.82 7.99 -12.61
N TYR A 517 6.41 8.03 -13.87
CA TYR A 517 7.20 7.73 -15.05
C TYR A 517 7.14 8.87 -16.07
N GLN A 518 8.18 8.98 -16.89
CA GLN A 518 8.24 9.80 -18.10
C GLN A 518 8.85 8.95 -19.22
N PRO A 519 8.03 8.21 -19.99
CA PRO A 519 8.51 7.33 -21.04
C PRO A 519 9.24 8.11 -22.12
N ASN A 520 10.36 7.57 -22.60
CA ASN A 520 11.14 8.17 -23.70
C ASN A 520 10.73 7.64 -25.09
N ALA A 521 9.88 6.62 -25.12
CA ALA A 521 9.37 5.95 -26.30
C ALA A 521 7.93 5.49 -26.07
N ALA A 522 7.26 5.00 -27.12
CA ALA A 522 5.86 4.56 -27.03
C ALA A 522 5.67 3.24 -26.25
N GLY A 523 6.75 2.49 -25.99
CA GLY A 523 6.73 1.29 -25.16
C GLY A 523 7.91 1.28 -24.20
N TRP A 524 7.73 0.65 -23.03
CA TRP A 524 8.72 0.63 -21.94
C TRP A 524 10.01 -0.13 -22.25
N GLY A 525 10.00 -1.05 -23.22
CA GLY A 525 11.16 -1.88 -23.55
C GLY A 525 11.24 -3.10 -22.63
N ALA A 526 12.32 -3.21 -21.84
CA ALA A 526 12.49 -4.34 -20.94
C ALA A 526 11.51 -4.24 -19.75
N PRO A 527 10.93 -5.36 -19.29
CA PRO A 527 9.98 -5.35 -18.18
C PRO A 527 10.65 -4.87 -16.90
N HIS A 528 10.00 -3.93 -16.22
CA HIS A 528 10.34 -3.59 -14.84
C HIS A 528 9.91 -4.75 -13.92
N GLN A 529 10.72 -5.08 -12.93
CA GLN A 529 10.42 -6.10 -11.93
C GLN A 529 9.92 -5.40 -10.67
N VAL A 530 8.65 -5.61 -10.34
CA VAL A 530 7.96 -5.03 -9.18
C VAL A 530 7.80 -6.08 -8.08
#